data_AF-A0A3C1Q980-F1
#
_entry.id   AF-A0A3C1Q980-F1
#
_cell.length_a   1.000
_cell.length_b   1.000
_cell.length_c   1.000
_cell.angle_alpha   90.00
_cell.angle_beta   90.00
_cell.angle_gamma   90.00
#
_symmetry.space_group_name_H-M   'P 1'
#
loop_
_entity.id
_entity.type
_entity.pdbx_description
1 polymer ?
#
loop_
_entity_poly.entity_id
_entity_poly.type
_entity_poly.pdbx_seq_one_letter_code
_entity_poly.pdbx_strand_id
1 'polypeptide(L)'
;IKNPGGGIAPGGGYIAGRADLVEMAAERLTAPGLGSECGPSLGYTRELAQGLFMSPLIVSEAVAGSIFASAFLEGLGYDVSPRPGEPRHDIVLAVRLGSRDAVCSFCKAVQSTSPVDAAVLPVPAPMPGYADQVIMAAGAFIQGSSIELSADAPLRPPFDAYLQGGLIRHQVEFAMLRFAQDVRTKSRTK
;
A
#
# COMPACT_ATOMS: atom_id res chain seq x y z
N ILE A 1 -6.01 1.44 -9.49
CA ILE A 1 -4.73 1.86 -8.85
C ILE A 1 -4.22 0.88 -7.76
N LYS A 2 -4.49 -0.43 -7.90
CA LYS A 2 -3.97 -1.49 -7.01
C LYS A 2 -3.20 -2.52 -7.84
N ASN A 3 -3.08 -3.76 -7.36
CA ASN A 3 -2.31 -4.86 -7.96
C ASN A 3 -2.43 -4.94 -9.50
N PRO A 4 -3.64 -5.03 -10.11
CA PRO A 4 -3.74 -5.21 -11.56
C PRO A 4 -3.32 -3.97 -12.38
N GLY A 5 -3.16 -2.81 -11.73
CA GLY A 5 -2.71 -1.59 -12.37
C GLY A 5 -1.20 -1.49 -12.51
N GLY A 6 -0.43 -2.36 -11.84
CA GLY A 6 1.03 -2.45 -11.98
C GLY A 6 1.81 -1.16 -11.67
N GLY A 7 1.22 -0.22 -10.91
CA GLY A 7 1.81 1.10 -10.67
C GLY A 7 1.80 2.04 -11.88
N ILE A 8 1.13 1.66 -12.97
CA ILE A 8 1.06 2.43 -14.23
C ILE A 8 -0.34 2.97 -14.48
N ALA A 9 -1.37 2.18 -14.19
CA ALA A 9 -2.76 2.59 -14.40
C ALA A 9 -3.10 3.81 -13.52
N PRO A 10 -3.52 4.95 -14.11
CA PRO A 10 -3.73 6.19 -13.37
C PRO A 10 -5.04 6.20 -12.56
N GLY A 11 -5.95 5.27 -12.84
CA GLY A 11 -7.30 5.23 -12.30
C GLY A 11 -8.02 3.94 -12.69
N GLY A 12 -9.33 3.89 -12.42
CA GLY A 12 -10.22 2.82 -12.90
C GLY A 12 -10.39 1.62 -11.98
N GLY A 13 -11.19 0.66 -12.45
CA GLY A 13 -11.53 -0.60 -11.80
C GLY A 13 -11.81 -1.69 -12.84
N TYR A 14 -11.98 -2.92 -12.37
CA TYR A 14 -12.28 -4.06 -13.24
C TYR A 14 -13.38 -4.93 -12.64
N ILE A 15 -14.15 -5.59 -13.50
CA ILE A 15 -15.12 -6.63 -13.14
C ILE A 15 -14.86 -7.79 -14.10
N ALA A 16 -14.73 -8.99 -13.56
CA ALA A 16 -14.56 -10.22 -14.35
C ALA A 16 -15.40 -11.33 -13.72
N GLY A 17 -16.04 -12.14 -14.55
CA GLY A 17 -16.95 -13.19 -14.07
C GLY A 17 -17.86 -13.71 -15.18
N ARG A 18 -19.03 -14.23 -14.77
CA ARG A 18 -20.04 -14.71 -15.71
C ARG A 18 -20.58 -13.58 -16.58
N ALA A 19 -20.77 -13.85 -17.87
CA ALA A 19 -21.18 -12.84 -18.85
C ALA A 19 -22.49 -12.12 -18.45
N ASP A 20 -23.50 -12.85 -17.96
CA ASP A 20 -24.77 -12.28 -17.53
C ASP A 20 -24.62 -11.29 -16.36
N LEU A 21 -23.73 -11.59 -15.42
CA LEU A 21 -23.47 -10.72 -14.26
C LEU A 21 -22.59 -9.51 -14.62
N VAL A 22 -21.64 -9.68 -15.52
CA VAL A 22 -20.80 -8.59 -16.03
C VAL A 22 -21.67 -7.58 -16.79
N GLU A 23 -22.61 -8.07 -17.61
CA GLU A 23 -23.54 -7.20 -18.34
C GLU A 23 -24.42 -6.39 -17.39
N MET A 24 -25.00 -7.03 -16.37
CA MET A 24 -25.77 -6.31 -15.33
C MET A 24 -24.96 -5.23 -14.63
N ALA A 25 -23.67 -5.47 -14.38
CA ALA A 25 -22.78 -4.48 -13.79
C ALA A 25 -22.45 -3.34 -14.77
N ALA A 26 -22.28 -3.65 -16.06
CA ALA A 26 -22.06 -2.66 -17.11
C ALA A 26 -23.27 -1.73 -17.25
N GLU A 27 -24.49 -2.26 -17.35
CA GLU A 27 -25.72 -1.47 -17.39
C GLU A 27 -25.91 -0.61 -16.14
N ARG A 28 -25.49 -1.10 -14.97
CA ARG A 28 -25.53 -0.33 -13.73
C ARG A 28 -24.52 0.81 -13.72
N LEU A 29 -23.34 0.60 -14.31
CA LEU A 29 -22.29 1.61 -14.41
C LEU A 29 -22.65 2.69 -15.44
N THR A 30 -23.30 2.30 -16.55
CA THR A 30 -23.71 3.18 -17.64
C THR A 30 -25.19 3.51 -17.55
N ALA A 31 -26.05 2.80 -18.28
CA ALA A 31 -27.50 2.85 -18.21
C ALA A 31 -28.10 1.55 -18.80
N PRO A 32 -29.33 1.17 -18.39
CA PRO A 32 -30.04 0.02 -18.99
C PRO A 32 -30.16 0.14 -20.51
N GLY A 33 -29.86 -0.94 -21.23
CA GLY A 33 -29.86 -0.99 -22.69
C GLY A 33 -28.61 -0.40 -23.38
N LEU A 34 -27.73 0.31 -22.66
CA LEU A 34 -26.42 0.73 -23.19
C LEU A 34 -25.32 -0.29 -22.89
N GLY A 35 -25.34 -0.90 -21.70
CA GLY A 35 -24.35 -1.90 -21.30
C GLY A 35 -22.91 -1.39 -21.40
N SER A 36 -22.01 -2.23 -21.95
CA SER A 36 -20.60 -1.91 -22.18
C SER A 36 -20.28 -1.27 -23.53
N GLU A 37 -21.28 -1.04 -24.38
CA GLU A 37 -21.09 -0.56 -25.77
C GLU A 37 -20.67 0.92 -25.86
N CYS A 38 -20.87 1.69 -24.77
CA CYS A 38 -20.59 3.12 -24.71
C CYS A 38 -19.60 3.47 -23.59
N GLY A 39 -18.56 4.23 -23.92
CA GLY A 39 -17.57 4.74 -22.97
C GLY A 39 -16.24 5.06 -23.65
N PRO A 40 -15.92 6.35 -23.91
CA PRO A 40 -14.66 6.69 -24.56
C PRO A 40 -13.49 6.31 -23.65
N SER A 41 -12.47 5.65 -24.22
CA SER A 41 -11.28 5.23 -23.46
C SER A 41 -10.33 6.37 -23.07
N LEU A 42 -10.55 7.57 -23.63
CA LEU A 42 -9.81 8.81 -23.37
C LEU A 42 -8.28 8.67 -23.47
N GLY A 43 -7.79 7.72 -24.27
CA GLY A 43 -6.36 7.46 -24.45
C GLY A 43 -5.70 6.57 -23.40
N TYR A 44 -6.40 6.13 -22.36
CA TYR A 44 -5.83 5.32 -21.26
C TYR A 44 -5.59 3.84 -21.60
N THR A 45 -5.93 3.41 -22.82
CA THR A 45 -5.86 2.00 -23.23
C THR A 45 -4.45 1.43 -23.09
N ARG A 46 -3.42 2.23 -23.43
CA ARG A 46 -2.02 1.80 -23.33
C ARG A 46 -1.60 1.60 -21.88
N GLU A 47 -1.90 2.56 -21.00
CA GLU A 47 -1.54 2.53 -19.57
C GLU A 47 -2.20 1.36 -18.85
N LEU A 48 -3.48 1.09 -19.17
CA LEU A 48 -4.22 -0.05 -18.62
C LEU A 48 -3.63 -1.38 -19.08
N ALA A 49 -3.37 -1.54 -20.38
CA ALA A 49 -2.80 -2.76 -20.93
C ALA A 49 -1.37 -3.02 -20.42
N GLN A 50 -0.52 -1.99 -20.41
CA GLN A 50 0.85 -2.08 -19.91
C GLN A 50 0.87 -2.35 -18.39
N GLY A 51 0.02 -1.66 -17.62
CA GLY A 51 -0.12 -1.89 -16.18
C GLY A 51 -0.53 -3.33 -15.86
N LEU A 52 -1.50 -3.87 -16.60
CA LEU A 52 -1.93 -5.26 -16.43
C LEU A 52 -0.81 -6.26 -16.79
N PHE A 53 -0.11 -6.03 -17.90
CA PHE A 53 1.02 -6.87 -18.32
C PHE A 53 2.15 -6.89 -17.27
N MET A 54 2.48 -5.73 -16.69
CA MET A 54 3.52 -5.61 -15.67
C MET A 54 3.07 -6.08 -14.28
N SER A 55 1.77 -6.20 -14.03
CA SER A 55 1.22 -6.45 -12.70
C SER A 55 1.76 -7.70 -11.99
N PRO A 56 1.99 -8.86 -12.64
CA PRO A 56 2.49 -10.04 -11.93
C PRO A 56 3.90 -9.82 -11.36
N LEU A 57 4.75 -9.12 -12.11
CA LEU A 57 6.10 -8.78 -11.67
C LEU A 57 6.06 -7.80 -10.49
N ILE A 58 5.28 -6.73 -10.60
CA ILE A 58 5.18 -5.69 -9.57
C ILE A 58 4.56 -6.24 -8.27
N VAL A 59 3.54 -7.10 -8.39
CA VAL A 59 2.97 -7.79 -7.22
C VAL A 59 4.01 -8.71 -6.58
N SER A 60 4.84 -9.40 -7.37
CA SER A 60 5.92 -10.23 -6.84
C SER A 60 6.96 -9.42 -6.07
N GLU A 61 7.31 -8.22 -6.56
CA GLU A 61 8.19 -7.28 -5.85
C GLU A 61 7.58 -6.81 -4.52
N ALA A 62 6.30 -6.44 -4.51
CA ALA A 62 5.60 -6.04 -3.29
C ALA A 62 5.51 -7.19 -2.27
N VAL A 63 5.21 -8.41 -2.72
CA VAL A 63 5.17 -9.60 -1.86
C VAL A 63 6.56 -9.93 -1.32
N ALA A 64 7.61 -9.89 -2.15
CA ALA A 64 8.98 -10.13 -1.71
C ALA A 64 9.44 -9.07 -0.68
N GLY A 65 9.12 -7.80 -0.92
CA GLY A 65 9.36 -6.70 0.03
C GLY A 65 8.61 -6.91 1.34
N SER A 66 7.36 -7.36 1.28
CA SER A 66 6.53 -7.68 2.45
C SER A 66 7.09 -8.85 3.27
N ILE A 67 7.59 -9.91 2.62
CA ILE A 67 8.29 -11.03 3.28
C ILE A 67 9.57 -10.54 3.96
N PHE A 68 10.38 -9.74 3.26
CA PHE A 68 11.59 -9.15 3.84
C PHE A 68 11.25 -8.30 5.07
N ALA A 69 10.29 -7.38 4.94
CA ALA A 69 9.89 -6.49 6.02
C ALA A 69 9.34 -7.28 7.22
N SER A 70 8.56 -8.33 6.98
CA SER A 70 8.08 -9.26 8.02
C SER A 70 9.25 -9.88 8.78
N ALA A 71 10.23 -10.47 8.07
CA ALA A 71 11.38 -11.13 8.71
C ALA A 71 12.27 -10.13 9.44
N PHE A 72 12.47 -8.95 8.86
CA PHE A 72 13.28 -7.89 9.44
C PHE A 72 12.66 -7.36 10.74
N LEU A 73 11.36 -7.06 10.74
CA LEU A 73 10.66 -6.53 11.90
C LEU A 73 10.49 -7.59 13.00
N GLU A 74 10.23 -8.85 12.63
CA GLU A 74 10.23 -9.98 13.57
C GLU A 74 11.62 -10.13 14.23
N GLY A 75 12.70 -10.03 13.46
CA GLY A 75 14.07 -10.04 13.97
C GLY A 75 14.41 -8.86 14.89
N LEU A 76 13.68 -7.74 14.80
CA LEU A 76 13.75 -6.62 15.74
C LEU A 76 12.87 -6.79 16.98
N GLY A 77 12.12 -7.89 17.07
CA GLY A 77 11.25 -8.21 18.21
C GLY A 77 9.83 -7.67 18.12
N TYR A 78 9.39 -7.21 16.94
CA TYR A 78 8.00 -6.81 16.73
C TYR A 78 7.13 -8.02 16.34
N ASP A 79 5.87 -8.01 16.78
CA ASP A 79 4.87 -8.98 16.34
C ASP A 79 4.34 -8.56 14.96
N VAL A 80 4.30 -9.50 14.02
CA VAL A 80 3.99 -9.26 12.60
C VAL A 80 2.97 -10.27 12.09
N SER A 81 2.14 -9.84 11.15
CA SER A 81 1.17 -10.70 10.47
C SER A 81 1.04 -10.31 8.99
N PRO A 82 1.22 -11.24 8.04
CA PRO A 82 1.64 -12.62 8.26
C PRO A 82 3.16 -12.72 8.54
N ARG A 83 3.56 -13.80 9.21
CA ARG A 83 4.96 -14.13 9.50
C ARG A 83 5.73 -14.47 8.20
N PRO A 84 7.09 -14.52 8.23
CA PRO A 84 7.88 -14.67 7.01
C PRO A 84 7.60 -15.95 6.21
N GLY A 85 7.32 -17.06 6.90
CA GLY A 85 7.03 -18.36 6.28
C GLY A 85 5.54 -18.67 6.09
N GLU A 86 4.65 -17.75 6.44
CA GLU A 86 3.21 -17.94 6.31
C GLU A 86 2.73 -17.64 4.88
N PRO A 87 1.69 -18.35 4.40
CA PRO A 87 1.11 -18.08 3.10
C PRO A 87 0.55 -16.65 3.03
N ARG A 88 0.72 -16.00 1.88
CA ARG A 88 0.22 -14.66 1.61
C ARG A 88 -0.87 -14.71 0.54
N HIS A 89 -1.98 -14.03 0.83
CA HIS A 89 -3.13 -13.91 -0.07
C HIS A 89 -3.31 -12.48 -0.60
N ASP A 90 -2.59 -11.53 -0.01
CA ASP A 90 -2.50 -10.14 -0.44
C ASP A 90 -1.07 -9.60 -0.21
N ILE A 91 -0.90 -8.29 -0.37
CA ILE A 91 0.39 -7.58 -0.25
C ILE A 91 0.55 -6.88 1.11
N VAL A 92 -0.40 -7.02 2.04
CA VAL A 92 -0.43 -6.28 3.30
C VAL A 92 0.42 -6.97 4.35
N LEU A 93 1.16 -6.18 5.12
CA LEU A 93 1.86 -6.60 6.32
C LEU A 93 1.38 -5.75 7.49
N ALA A 94 0.80 -6.37 8.50
CA ALA A 94 0.54 -5.75 9.78
C ALA A 94 1.76 -5.92 10.70
N VAL A 95 2.12 -4.87 11.43
CA VAL A 95 3.15 -4.87 12.47
C VAL A 95 2.63 -4.20 13.73
N ARG A 96 2.76 -4.87 14.87
CA ARG A 96 2.43 -4.33 16.18
C ARG A 96 3.62 -3.57 16.75
N LEU A 97 3.53 -2.24 16.71
CA LEU A 97 4.62 -1.36 17.13
C LEU A 97 4.58 -1.00 18.62
N GLY A 98 3.46 -1.27 19.29
CA GLY A 98 3.31 -1.21 20.75
C GLY A 98 3.24 0.20 21.34
N SER A 99 3.49 1.26 20.56
CA SER A 99 3.35 2.64 21.03
C SER A 99 3.02 3.62 19.91
N ARG A 100 2.36 4.72 20.27
CA ARG A 100 2.07 5.85 19.38
C ARG A 100 3.34 6.40 18.70
N ASP A 101 4.42 6.53 19.47
CA ASP A 101 5.69 7.08 18.97
C ASP A 101 6.36 6.15 17.96
N ALA A 102 6.31 4.83 18.19
CA ALA A 102 6.83 3.85 17.25
C ALA A 102 6.03 3.87 15.93
N VAL A 103 4.70 3.94 15.98
CA VAL A 103 3.83 4.11 14.80
C VAL A 103 4.19 5.39 14.03
N CYS A 104 4.30 6.52 14.74
CA CYS A 104 4.66 7.77 14.10
C CYS A 104 6.06 7.71 13.44
N SER A 105 7.02 7.06 14.10
CA SER A 105 8.37 6.87 13.56
C SER A 105 8.37 5.97 12.33
N PHE A 106 7.57 4.91 12.34
CA PHE A 106 7.43 3.97 11.23
C PHE A 106 6.88 4.64 9.98
N CYS A 107 5.72 5.33 10.09
CA CYS A 107 5.14 6.04 8.95
C CYS A 107 6.07 7.15 8.43
N LYS A 108 6.76 7.89 9.32
CA LYS A 108 7.74 8.91 8.89
C LYS A 108 8.92 8.30 8.12
N ALA A 109 9.43 7.14 8.54
CA ALA A 109 10.50 6.44 7.83
C ALA A 109 10.04 6.02 6.42
N VAL A 110 8.84 5.44 6.30
CA VAL A 110 8.24 5.08 5.00
C VAL A 110 8.06 6.31 4.10
N GLN A 111 7.52 7.40 4.63
CA GLN A 111 7.34 8.63 3.84
C GLN A 111 8.69 9.19 3.38
N SER A 112 9.69 9.27 4.26
CA SER A 112 11.01 9.83 3.93
C SER A 112 11.79 9.04 2.87
N THR A 113 11.35 7.81 2.56
CA THR A 113 11.94 6.92 1.55
C THR A 113 11.05 6.77 0.31
N SER A 114 9.99 7.57 0.22
CA SER A 114 9.09 7.62 -0.93
C SER A 114 9.68 8.45 -2.07
N PRO A 115 9.39 8.15 -3.35
CA PRO A 115 9.90 8.92 -4.49
C PRO A 115 9.26 10.31 -4.62
N VAL A 116 8.02 10.47 -4.16
CA VAL A 116 7.25 11.71 -4.19
C VAL A 116 6.98 12.16 -2.76
N ASP A 117 7.00 13.47 -2.51
CA ASP A 117 6.68 14.07 -1.21
C ASP A 117 7.51 13.54 -0.03
N ALA A 118 8.74 13.08 -0.27
CA ALA A 118 9.61 12.52 0.77
C ALA A 118 9.88 13.49 1.94
N ALA A 119 9.87 14.81 1.65
CA ALA A 119 10.07 15.87 2.64
C ALA A 119 8.78 16.25 3.41
N VAL A 120 7.61 15.78 2.96
CA VAL A 120 6.31 16.10 3.58
C VAL A 120 6.10 15.13 4.73
N LEU A 121 6.30 15.60 5.96
CA LEU A 121 6.22 14.74 7.14
C LEU A 121 4.77 14.39 7.48
N PRO A 122 4.42 13.09 7.61
CA PRO A 122 3.10 12.70 7.99
C PRO A 122 2.87 12.99 9.47
N VAL A 123 1.67 13.44 9.80
CA VAL A 123 1.23 13.74 11.15
C VAL A 123 -0.09 13.04 11.46
N PRO A 124 -0.35 12.71 12.74
CA PRO A 124 -1.66 12.28 13.20
C PRO A 124 -2.77 13.25 12.78
N ALA A 125 -3.81 12.75 12.13
CA ALA A 125 -4.96 13.55 11.71
C ALA A 125 -6.28 12.80 11.96
N PRO A 126 -7.39 13.50 12.23
CA PRO A 126 -8.71 12.89 12.20
C PRO A 126 -9.05 12.44 10.77
N MET A 127 -9.61 11.24 10.63
CA MET A 127 -10.08 10.72 9.34
C MET A 127 -11.57 10.41 9.42
N PRO A 128 -12.40 10.88 8.47
CA PRO A 128 -13.83 10.55 8.45
C PRO A 128 -14.07 9.04 8.51
N GLY A 129 -14.93 8.60 9.41
CA GLY A 129 -15.23 7.19 9.65
C GLY A 129 -14.35 6.49 10.68
N TYR A 130 -13.27 7.12 11.16
CA TYR A 130 -12.43 6.61 12.24
C TYR A 130 -12.70 7.35 13.56
N ALA A 131 -12.80 6.60 14.65
CA ALA A 131 -12.93 7.16 16.00
C ALA A 131 -11.62 7.78 16.51
N ASP A 132 -10.49 7.23 16.06
CA ASP A 132 -9.15 7.63 16.47
C ASP A 132 -8.43 8.36 15.34
N GLN A 133 -7.40 9.15 15.71
CA GLN A 133 -6.50 9.74 14.72
C GLN A 133 -5.78 8.66 13.93
N VAL A 134 -5.57 8.91 12.65
CA VAL A 134 -4.81 8.05 11.75
C VAL A 134 -3.56 8.82 11.29
N ILE A 135 -2.46 8.11 11.09
CA ILE A 135 -1.29 8.62 10.38
C ILE A 135 -1.08 7.80 9.11
N MET A 136 -0.69 8.46 8.01
CA MET A 136 -0.49 7.82 6.72
C MET A 136 0.78 8.33 6.04
N ALA A 137 1.54 7.43 5.45
CA ALA A 137 2.62 7.67 4.52
C ALA A 137 2.22 7.14 3.14
N ALA A 138 2.24 8.01 2.13
CA ALA A 138 1.68 7.75 0.80
C ALA A 138 2.35 8.59 -0.30
N GLY A 139 3.68 8.63 -0.33
CA GLY A 139 4.46 9.35 -1.35
C GLY A 139 4.52 8.61 -2.70
N ALA A 140 3.37 8.44 -3.35
CA ALA A 140 3.21 7.68 -4.59
C ALA A 140 3.20 8.58 -5.84
N PHE A 141 3.58 8.04 -6.99
CA PHE A 141 3.41 8.69 -8.29
C PHE A 141 1.93 8.83 -8.66
N ILE A 142 1.14 7.78 -8.42
CA ILE A 142 -0.30 7.79 -8.61
C ILE A 142 -0.98 8.02 -7.26
N GLN A 143 -1.75 9.11 -7.15
CA GLN A 143 -2.41 9.50 -5.90
C GLN A 143 -3.31 8.36 -5.37
N GLY A 144 -3.03 7.91 -4.14
CA GLY A 144 -3.79 6.84 -3.48
C GLY A 144 -3.47 5.42 -3.99
N SER A 145 -2.42 5.25 -4.79
CA SER A 145 -1.94 3.95 -5.24
C SER A 145 -1.41 3.13 -4.06
N SER A 146 -1.99 1.94 -3.86
CA SER A 146 -1.62 1.02 -2.77
C SER A 146 -0.72 -0.14 -3.24
N ILE A 147 -0.43 -0.20 -4.54
CA ILE A 147 0.63 -1.07 -5.06
C ILE A 147 2.02 -0.39 -4.96
N GLU A 148 2.04 0.93 -4.79
CA GLU A 148 3.23 1.69 -4.40
C GLU A 148 3.42 1.64 -2.88
N LEU A 149 4.66 1.81 -2.42
CA LEU A 149 5.00 1.67 -1.01
C LEU A 149 4.24 2.72 -0.17
N SER A 150 3.46 2.23 0.78
CA SER A 150 2.68 3.06 1.69
C SER A 150 2.56 2.40 3.06
N ALA A 151 2.29 3.21 4.08
CA ALA A 151 2.00 2.71 5.41
C ALA A 151 1.00 3.59 6.16
N ASP A 152 0.05 2.98 6.85
CA ASP A 152 -0.94 3.69 7.64
C ASP A 152 -1.29 2.96 8.93
N ALA A 153 -1.79 3.72 9.92
CA ALA A 153 -2.11 3.17 11.22
C ALA A 153 -3.10 4.05 12.00
N PRO A 154 -4.12 3.46 12.65
CA PRO A 154 -4.87 4.15 13.69
C PRO A 154 -4.02 4.28 14.96
N LEU A 155 -4.07 5.44 15.62
CA LEU A 155 -3.28 5.73 16.82
C LEU A 155 -3.98 5.28 18.09
N ARG A 156 -4.28 4.00 18.17
CA ARG A 156 -4.91 3.34 19.31
C ARG A 156 -4.18 2.05 19.67
N PRO A 157 -4.22 1.62 20.95
CA PRO A 157 -3.69 0.30 21.33
C PRO A 157 -4.31 -0.84 20.48
N PRO A 158 -3.52 -1.87 20.11
CA PRO A 158 -2.11 -2.09 20.48
C PRO A 158 -1.08 -1.43 19.53
N PHE A 159 -1.49 -0.42 18.76
CA PHE A 159 -0.65 0.35 17.83
C PHE A 159 -0.15 -0.49 16.65
N ASP A 160 -1.09 -1.17 15.98
CA ASP A 160 -0.83 -1.91 14.77
C ASP A 160 -0.74 -0.95 13.57
N ALA A 161 0.35 -1.05 12.80
CA ALA A 161 0.55 -0.35 11.54
C ALA A 161 0.50 -1.33 10.37
N TYR A 162 0.04 -0.85 9.22
CA TYR A 162 -0.10 -1.63 7.99
C TYR A 162 0.87 -1.08 6.96
N LEU A 163 1.76 -1.93 6.47
CA LEU A 163 2.68 -1.66 5.38
C LEU A 163 2.16 -2.41 4.14
N GLN A 164 2.13 -1.76 2.98
CA GLN A 164 1.71 -2.39 1.75
C GLN A 164 2.40 -1.79 0.53
N GLY A 165 2.44 -2.57 -0.55
CA GLY A 165 2.97 -2.13 -1.83
C GLY A 165 4.49 -2.00 -1.84
N GLY A 166 4.99 -1.51 -2.97
CA GLY A 166 6.41 -1.39 -3.30
C GLY A 166 6.62 -1.84 -4.73
N LEU A 167 6.84 -0.89 -5.64
CA LEU A 167 7.09 -1.22 -7.06
C LEU A 167 8.41 -1.98 -7.26
N ILE A 168 9.33 -1.80 -6.32
CA ILE A 168 10.65 -2.41 -6.27
C ILE A 168 10.92 -2.79 -4.81
N ARG A 169 11.20 -4.06 -4.53
CA ARG A 169 11.41 -4.55 -3.15
C ARG A 169 12.52 -3.80 -2.41
N HIS A 170 13.52 -3.31 -3.13
CA HIS A 170 14.65 -2.57 -2.57
C HIS A 170 14.22 -1.24 -1.91
N GLN A 171 13.13 -0.63 -2.36
CA GLN A 171 12.57 0.53 -1.68
C GLN A 171 12.02 0.15 -0.30
N VAL A 172 11.34 -1.00 -0.22
CA VAL A 172 10.83 -1.55 1.05
C VAL A 172 11.99 -1.86 2.00
N GLU A 173 13.03 -2.52 1.50
CA GLU A 173 14.26 -2.79 2.26
C GLU A 173 14.88 -1.50 2.82
N PHE A 174 14.98 -0.46 1.99
CA PHE A 174 15.51 0.84 2.40
C PHE A 174 14.64 1.52 3.48
N ALA A 175 13.31 1.47 3.35
CA ALA A 175 12.39 1.99 4.35
C ALA A 175 12.54 1.30 5.71
N MET A 176 12.71 -0.03 5.71
CA MET A 176 12.93 -0.80 6.94
C MET A 176 14.27 -0.47 7.61
N LEU A 177 15.33 -0.34 6.82
CA LEU A 177 16.64 0.09 7.32
C LEU A 177 16.57 1.50 7.91
N ARG A 178 15.83 2.42 7.26
CA ARG A 178 15.62 3.78 7.76
C ARG A 178 14.88 3.77 9.10
N PHE A 179 13.82 2.99 9.21
CA PHE A 179 13.09 2.84 10.48
C PHE A 179 14.00 2.32 11.60
N ALA A 180 14.80 1.29 11.35
CA ALA A 180 15.74 0.76 12.33
C ALA A 180 16.81 1.77 12.79
N GLN A 181 17.29 2.63 11.88
CA GLN A 181 18.20 3.73 12.23
C GLN A 181 17.55 4.74 13.17
N ASP A 182 16.30 5.12 12.91
CA ASP A 182 15.55 6.07 13.75
C ASP A 182 15.30 5.51 15.16
N VAL A 183 14.96 4.22 15.26
CA VAL A 183 14.79 3.53 16.55
C VAL A 183 16.10 3.47 17.33
N ARG A 184 17.21 3.09 16.68
CA ARG A 184 18.55 3.03 17.33
C ARG A 184 19.03 4.39 17.82
N THR A 185 18.81 5.44 17.06
CA THR A 185 19.25 6.80 17.43
C THR A 185 18.52 7.28 18.68
N LYS A 186 17.20 7.02 18.77
CA LYS A 186 16.39 7.34 19.96
C LYS A 186 16.79 6.55 21.21
N SER A 187 17.30 5.33 21.05
CA SER A 187 17.80 4.52 22.17
C SER A 187 19.15 4.99 22.72
N ARG A 188 19.94 5.75 21.95
CA ARG A 188 21.25 6.27 22.37
C ARG A 188 21.18 7.65 23.03
N THR A 189 20.09 8.37 22.83
CA THR A 189 19.85 9.71 23.39
C THR A 189 19.00 9.70 24.66
N LYS A 190 18.55 8.52 25.10
CA LYS A 190 17.98 8.26 26.43
C LYS A 190 19.03 7.57 27.29
#